data_AF-A0A517ZIL8-F1
#
_entry.id   AF-A0A517ZIL8-F1
#
_cell.length_a   1.000
_cell.length_b   1.000
_cell.length_c   1.000
_cell.angle_alpha   90.00
_cell.angle_beta   90.00
_cell.angle_gamma   90.00
#
_symmetry.space_group_name_H-M   'P 1'
#
loop_
_entity.id
_entity.type
_entity.pdbx_description
1 polymer ?
#
loop_
_entity_poly.entity_id
_entity_poly.type
_entity_poly.pdbx_seq_one_letter_code
_entity_poly.pdbx_strand_id
1 'polypeptide(L)'
;MWNVKATKAALALVIGSTTLFALTTFAADSAGQPSNHFRVRVTDVIAVDDSVVKQMQIEAKPGCKAEITSDKKGGGGLWTTAGKVEDKGLGLITVTILVDRVEWKAGEVNALKFLMAIDGNNSKALMSDSGPMSAGKQLNELLSVAMKSGEYEYGKTVPLLKFKDKTYSLTVTAPPASPR
;
A
#
# COMPACT_ATOMS: atom_id res chain seq x y z
N MET A 1 6.97 47.62 -14.99
CA MET A 1 6.11 46.67 -14.25
C MET A 1 5.99 45.40 -15.07
N TRP A 2 6.69 44.33 -14.70
CA TRP A 2 6.60 43.03 -15.38
C TRP A 2 5.61 42.15 -14.63
N ASN A 3 4.54 41.78 -15.35
CA ASN A 3 3.45 40.96 -14.86
C ASN A 3 3.83 39.49 -15.01
N VAL A 4 4.27 38.84 -13.93
CA VAL A 4 4.55 37.40 -13.93
C VAL A 4 3.23 36.68 -13.65
N LYS A 5 2.62 36.11 -14.70
CA LYS A 5 1.46 35.22 -14.55
C LYS A 5 1.93 33.93 -13.87
N ALA A 6 1.55 33.76 -12.61
CA ALA A 6 1.76 32.52 -11.87
C ALA A 6 0.85 31.42 -12.44
N THR A 7 1.42 30.51 -13.22
CA THR A 7 0.72 29.30 -13.67
C THR A 7 0.60 28.35 -12.47
N LYS A 8 -0.60 28.26 -11.91
CA LYS A 8 -0.95 27.24 -10.91
C LYS A 8 -0.97 25.88 -11.62
N ALA A 9 0.07 25.08 -11.47
CA ALA A 9 0.01 23.67 -11.80
C ALA A 9 -0.87 22.98 -10.75
N ALA A 10 -2.16 22.88 -11.03
CA ALA A 10 -3.06 22.01 -10.29
C ALA A 10 -2.85 20.59 -10.84
N LEU A 11 -2.13 19.75 -10.09
CA LEU A 11 -2.07 18.32 -10.33
C LEU A 11 -3.44 17.74 -9.95
N ALA A 12 -4.39 17.76 -10.90
CA ALA A 12 -5.67 17.11 -10.74
C ALA A 12 -5.46 15.60 -10.85
N LEU A 13 -5.45 14.92 -9.71
CA LEU A 13 -5.43 13.46 -9.64
C LEU A 13 -6.82 12.95 -10.04
N VAL A 14 -7.07 12.83 -11.35
CA VAL A 14 -8.24 12.12 -11.87
C VAL A 14 -7.96 10.63 -11.72
N ILE A 15 -8.37 10.04 -10.61
CA ILE A 15 -8.48 8.58 -10.52
C ILE A 15 -9.78 8.21 -11.24
N GLY A 16 -9.69 8.20 -12.57
CA GLY A 16 -10.76 7.84 -13.48
C GLY A 16 -10.18 6.93 -14.55
N SER A 17 -9.95 5.67 -14.18
CA SER A 17 -9.57 4.63 -15.13
C SER A 17 -10.30 3.35 -14.77
N THR A 18 -11.51 3.23 -15.31
CA THR A 18 -12.11 1.95 -15.70
C THR A 18 -11.08 1.09 -16.41
N THR A 19 -10.40 0.19 -15.70
CA THR A 19 -9.54 -0.83 -16.30
C THR A 19 -10.16 -2.18 -16.03
N LEU A 20 -10.93 -2.59 -17.06
CA LEU A 20 -11.09 -3.95 -17.56
C LEU A 20 -10.79 -5.08 -16.58
N PHE A 21 -11.87 -5.75 -16.19
CA PHE A 21 -11.89 -7.09 -15.65
C PHE A 21 -10.93 -8.02 -16.42
N ALA A 22 -9.75 -8.28 -15.86
CA ALA A 22 -9.08 -9.55 -16.06
C ALA A 22 -9.70 -10.56 -15.08
N LEU A 23 -10.95 -10.96 -15.38
CA LEU A 23 -11.61 -12.12 -14.77
C LEU A 23 -10.85 -13.36 -15.20
N THR A 24 -9.80 -13.72 -14.46
CA THR A 24 -9.37 -15.11 -14.41
C THR A 24 -10.35 -15.83 -13.49
N THR A 25 -11.38 -16.42 -14.11
CA THR A 25 -12.27 -17.39 -13.47
C THR A 25 -11.46 -18.63 -13.14
N PHE A 26 -11.04 -18.74 -11.88
CA PHE A 26 -10.65 -20.04 -11.35
C PHE A 26 -11.82 -20.60 -10.57
N ALA A 27 -12.23 -21.77 -11.03
CA ALA A 27 -13.33 -22.55 -10.52
C ALA A 27 -13.30 -22.66 -9.00
N ALA A 28 -14.50 -22.66 -8.45
CA ALA A 28 -14.77 -23.12 -7.10
C ALA A 28 -14.14 -24.50 -6.91
N ASP A 29 -13.09 -24.56 -6.09
CA ASP A 29 -12.84 -25.75 -5.30
C ASP A 29 -12.06 -25.39 -4.04
N SER A 30 -12.80 -25.22 -2.94
CA SER A 30 -12.38 -25.41 -1.55
C SER A 30 -13.55 -25.08 -0.62
N ALA A 31 -14.68 -25.77 -0.80
CA ALA A 31 -15.59 -26.00 0.32
C ALA A 31 -14.95 -27.09 1.20
N GLY A 32 -13.96 -26.71 1.99
CA GLY A 32 -13.22 -27.67 2.81
C GLY A 32 -11.90 -27.12 3.31
N GLN A 33 -11.80 -26.99 4.64
CA GLN A 33 -10.64 -26.57 5.41
C GLN A 33 -10.38 -25.05 5.53
N PRO A 34 -10.39 -24.49 6.75
CA PRO A 34 -9.97 -23.11 6.95
C PRO A 34 -8.49 -22.99 6.56
N SER A 35 -8.21 -22.30 5.46
CA SER A 35 -6.82 -21.92 5.16
C SER A 35 -6.27 -21.07 6.31
N ASN A 36 -5.08 -21.43 6.78
CA ASN A 36 -4.28 -20.64 7.73
C ASN A 36 -3.45 -19.56 7.01
N HIS A 37 -3.74 -19.33 5.73
CA HIS A 37 -3.03 -18.39 4.89
C HIS A 37 -3.95 -17.30 4.36
N PHE A 38 -3.33 -16.18 4.01
CA PHE A 38 -3.88 -15.15 3.14
C PHE A 38 -3.01 -15.05 1.89
N ARG A 39 -3.57 -14.47 0.83
CA ARG A 39 -2.87 -14.28 -0.43
C ARG A 39 -2.62 -12.80 -0.67
N VAL A 40 -1.44 -12.47 -1.18
CA VAL A 40 -1.07 -11.12 -1.60
C VAL A 40 -0.84 -11.10 -3.10
N ARG A 41 -1.36 -10.08 -3.77
CA ARG A 41 -1.01 -9.72 -5.15
C ARG A 41 -0.41 -8.33 -5.15
N VAL A 42 0.82 -8.20 -5.62
CA VAL A 42 1.52 -6.91 -5.79
C VAL A 42 1.46 -6.52 -7.26
N THR A 43 0.99 -5.32 -7.53
CA THR A 43 0.89 -4.73 -8.88
C THR A 43 1.66 -3.42 -8.93
N ASP A 44 2.50 -3.28 -9.95
CA ASP A 44 3.17 -2.03 -10.26
C ASP A 44 2.23 -1.18 -11.11
N VAL A 45 1.72 -0.10 -10.51
CA VAL A 45 0.80 0.82 -11.20
C VAL A 45 1.61 1.88 -11.94
N ILE A 46 2.66 2.40 -11.30
CA ILE A 46 3.63 3.32 -11.90
C ILE A 46 5.02 2.90 -11.41
N ALA A 47 5.95 2.75 -12.35
CA ALA A 47 7.37 2.53 -12.06
C ALA A 47 8.20 3.36 -13.04
N VAL A 48 8.33 4.65 -12.75
CA VAL A 48 9.20 5.57 -13.49
C VAL A 48 10.30 6.08 -12.54
N ASP A 49 11.39 6.61 -13.08
CA ASP A 49 12.61 6.90 -12.31
C ASP A 49 12.37 7.85 -11.11
N ASP A 50 11.41 8.76 -11.23
CA ASP A 50 11.10 9.77 -10.20
C ASP A 50 9.82 9.48 -9.40
N SER A 51 9.05 8.45 -9.76
CA SER A 51 7.79 8.12 -9.07
C SER A 51 7.50 6.61 -9.09
N VAL A 52 7.15 6.07 -7.92
CA VAL A 52 6.76 4.67 -7.74
C VAL A 52 5.37 4.63 -7.12
N VAL A 53 4.45 3.92 -7.79
CA VAL A 53 3.15 3.55 -7.23
C VAL A 53 2.99 2.04 -7.29
N LYS A 54 2.88 1.42 -6.11
CA LYS A 54 2.55 0.00 -5.97
C LYS A 54 1.23 -0.17 -5.28
N GLN A 55 0.45 -1.12 -5.76
CA GLN A 55 -0.77 -1.56 -5.12
C GLN A 55 -0.63 -3.01 -4.69
N MET A 56 -1.06 -3.31 -3.47
CA MET A 56 -1.09 -4.68 -2.95
C MET A 56 -2.52 -5.03 -2.57
N GLN A 57 -3.03 -6.11 -3.13
CA GLN A 57 -4.32 -6.68 -2.77
C GLN A 57 -4.09 -7.87 -1.84
N ILE A 58 -4.69 -7.83 -0.67
CA ILE A 58 -4.64 -8.89 0.33
C ILE A 58 -6.01 -9.57 0.33
N GLU A 59 -6.06 -10.79 -0.20
CA GLU A 59 -7.21 -11.67 -0.16
C GLU A 59 -7.13 -12.52 1.12
N ALA A 60 -8.07 -12.31 2.04
CA ALA A 60 -8.09 -12.96 3.35
C ALA A 60 -9.53 -13.37 3.73
N LYS A 61 -9.72 -14.00 4.89
CA LYS A 61 -11.09 -14.20 5.41
C LYS A 61 -11.72 -12.84 5.76
N PRO A 62 -13.03 -12.65 5.52
CA PRO A 62 -13.74 -11.47 6.00
C PRO A 62 -13.52 -11.24 7.49
N GLY A 63 -13.31 -9.99 7.90
CA GLY A 63 -13.04 -9.64 9.30
C GLY A 63 -11.60 -9.87 9.78
N CYS A 64 -10.69 -10.40 8.97
CA CYS A 64 -9.25 -10.39 9.30
C CYS A 64 -8.78 -8.95 9.55
N LYS A 65 -7.89 -8.74 10.53
CA LYS A 65 -7.22 -7.46 10.75
C LYS A 65 -5.88 -7.46 10.01
N ALA A 66 -5.65 -6.49 9.14
CA ALA A 66 -4.30 -6.21 8.62
C ALA A 66 -3.73 -5.00 9.34
N GLU A 67 -2.48 -5.11 9.75
CA GLU A 67 -1.76 -4.07 10.48
C GLU A 67 -0.38 -3.88 9.87
N ILE A 68 -0.03 -2.64 9.61
CA ILE A 68 1.27 -2.22 9.09
C ILE A 68 1.96 -1.42 10.20
N THR A 69 3.15 -1.82 10.59
CA THR A 69 3.93 -1.18 11.65
C THR A 69 5.30 -0.76 11.13
N SER A 70 5.86 0.30 11.72
CA SER A 70 7.26 0.69 11.52
C SER A 70 8.16 0.13 12.64
N ASP A 71 9.38 -0.26 12.29
CA ASP A 71 10.44 -0.63 13.23
C ASP A 71 11.00 0.57 14.03
N LYS A 72 10.73 1.82 13.61
CA LYS A 72 11.18 3.02 14.31
C LYS A 72 10.13 3.55 15.27
N LYS A 73 10.59 3.99 16.45
CA LYS A 73 9.77 4.69 17.43
C LYS A 73 9.12 5.93 16.79
N GLY A 74 7.80 6.06 16.90
CA GLY A 74 7.05 7.17 16.29
C GLY A 74 6.91 7.07 14.77
N GLY A 75 7.31 5.96 14.14
CA GLY A 75 7.19 5.74 12.69
C GLY A 75 5.75 5.54 12.19
N GLY A 76 4.78 5.51 13.11
CA GLY A 76 3.37 5.32 12.82
C GLY A 76 3.01 3.87 12.51
N GLY A 77 1.74 3.67 12.18
CA GLY A 77 1.20 2.40 11.72
C GLY A 77 -0.18 2.62 11.12
N LEU A 78 -0.60 1.67 10.29
CA LEU A 78 -1.92 1.66 9.69
C LEU A 78 -2.58 0.33 9.99
N TRP A 79 -3.89 0.32 10.15
CA TRP A 79 -4.62 -0.93 10.21
C TRP A 79 -5.99 -0.78 9.59
N THR A 80 -6.54 -1.89 9.11
CA THR A 80 -7.93 -2.01 8.69
C THR A 80 -8.39 -3.45 8.88
N THR A 81 -9.66 -3.71 8.57
CA THR A 81 -10.22 -5.06 8.54
C THR A 81 -10.65 -5.42 7.12
N ALA A 82 -10.61 -6.71 6.79
CA ALA A 82 -10.99 -7.19 5.46
C ALA A 82 -12.51 -7.07 5.26
N GLY A 83 -12.92 -6.25 4.29
CA GLY A 83 -14.31 -6.08 3.90
C GLY A 83 -14.79 -7.26 3.05
N LYS A 84 -16.03 -7.72 3.26
CA LYS A 84 -16.60 -8.83 2.50
C LYS A 84 -16.86 -8.39 1.05
N VAL A 85 -16.38 -9.18 0.10
CA VAL A 85 -16.77 -9.07 -1.32
C VAL A 85 -17.98 -9.98 -1.54
N GLU A 86 -19.14 -9.38 -1.85
CA GLU A 86 -20.46 -10.04 -1.81
C GLU A 86 -20.51 -11.34 -2.62
N ASP A 87 -19.86 -11.38 -3.80
CA ASP A 87 -19.94 -12.51 -4.73
C ASP A 87 -18.85 -13.58 -4.56
N LYS A 88 -17.88 -13.38 -3.66
CA LYS A 88 -16.70 -14.26 -3.57
C LYS A 88 -16.50 -14.92 -2.22
N GLY A 89 -17.27 -14.54 -1.20
CA GLY A 89 -17.07 -15.03 0.17
C GLY A 89 -15.67 -14.71 0.76
N LEU A 90 -14.92 -13.81 0.11
CA LEU A 90 -13.56 -13.42 0.46
C LEU A 90 -13.56 -12.01 1.04
N GLY A 91 -12.61 -11.77 1.93
CA GLY A 91 -12.28 -10.46 2.45
C GLY A 91 -11.19 -9.81 1.60
N LEU A 92 -11.32 -8.53 1.28
CA LEU A 92 -10.31 -7.78 0.53
C LEU A 92 -9.79 -6.59 1.35
N ILE A 93 -8.46 -6.42 1.30
CA ILE A 93 -7.76 -5.23 1.79
C ILE A 93 -6.83 -4.75 0.68
N THR A 94 -6.78 -3.44 0.46
CA THR A 94 -5.89 -2.82 -0.51
C THR A 94 -4.89 -1.93 0.19
N VAL A 95 -3.60 -2.17 -0.03
CA VAL A 95 -2.52 -1.28 0.38
C VAL A 95 -2.01 -0.54 -0.85
N THR A 96 -1.99 0.79 -0.79
CA THR A 96 -1.43 1.62 -1.86
C THR A 96 -0.21 2.35 -1.32
N ILE A 97 0.92 2.20 -2.00
CA ILE A 97 2.17 2.87 -1.70
C ILE A 97 2.48 3.81 -2.85
N LEU A 98 2.73 5.07 -2.53
CA LEU A 98 3.22 6.07 -3.47
C LEU A 98 4.47 6.71 -2.89
N VAL A 99 5.54 6.73 -3.69
CA VAL A 99 6.69 7.59 -3.44
C VAL A 99 6.91 8.44 -4.66
N ASP A 100 7.08 9.73 -4.43
CA ASP A 100 7.27 10.71 -5.48
C ASP A 100 8.40 11.66 -5.13
N ARG A 101 9.21 12.00 -6.14
CA ARG A 101 10.21 13.04 -6.04
C ARG A 101 9.57 14.39 -6.36
N VAL A 102 9.68 15.33 -5.43
CA VAL A 102 9.12 16.66 -5.58
C VAL A 102 10.19 17.73 -5.38
N GLU A 103 10.14 18.78 -6.19
CA GLU A 103 11.03 19.93 -6.03
C GLU A 103 10.59 20.77 -4.81
N TRP A 104 11.48 20.94 -3.84
CA TRP A 104 11.20 21.73 -2.65
C TRP A 104 11.72 23.17 -2.84
N LYS A 105 10.81 24.11 -3.09
CA LYS A 105 11.14 25.51 -3.40
C LYS A 105 11.83 26.30 -2.27
N ALA A 106 11.73 25.85 -1.03
CA ALA A 106 12.34 26.53 0.12
C ALA A 106 13.86 26.30 0.29
N GLY A 107 14.57 25.80 -0.72
CA GLY A 107 16.03 25.65 -0.66
C GLY A 107 16.70 24.92 -1.82
N GLU A 108 16.07 24.83 -3.00
CA GLU A 108 16.59 24.10 -4.18
C GLU A 108 16.93 22.62 -3.90
N VAL A 109 16.31 22.01 -2.89
CA VAL A 109 16.55 20.61 -2.52
C VAL A 109 15.46 19.73 -3.12
N ASN A 110 15.82 18.62 -3.76
CA ASN A 110 14.86 17.57 -4.09
C ASN A 110 14.34 16.94 -2.80
N ALA A 111 13.03 16.76 -2.68
CA ALA A 111 12.43 16.07 -1.56
C ALA A 111 11.71 14.81 -2.03
N LEU A 112 11.58 13.86 -1.10
CA LEU A 112 10.77 12.66 -1.28
C LEU A 112 9.50 12.80 -0.49
N LYS A 113 8.38 12.53 -1.15
CA LYS A 113 7.08 12.39 -0.53
C LYS A 113 6.68 10.93 -0.56
N PHE A 114 6.42 10.37 0.60
CA PHE A 114 5.92 9.01 0.78
C PHE A 114 4.49 9.07 1.30
N LEU A 115 3.64 8.26 0.70
CA LEU A 115 2.26 8.06 1.08
C LEU A 115 2.00 6.55 1.13
N MET A 116 1.42 6.10 2.22
CA MET A 116 0.89 4.74 2.34
C MET A 116 -0.56 4.83 2.78
N ALA A 117 -1.44 4.16 2.06
CA ALA A 117 -2.84 4.00 2.42
C ALA A 117 -3.16 2.52 2.59
N ILE A 118 -4.02 2.19 3.55
CA ILE A 118 -4.66 0.89 3.68
C ILE A 118 -6.17 1.09 3.64
N ASP A 119 -6.85 0.30 2.83
CA ASP A 119 -8.29 0.35 2.58
C ASP A 119 -8.89 -1.05 2.76
N GLY A 120 -10.06 -1.13 3.38
CA GLY A 120 -10.73 -2.37 3.74
C GLY A 120 -12.21 -2.14 3.98
N ASN A 121 -12.79 -2.82 4.97
CA ASN A 121 -14.22 -2.83 5.34
C ASN A 121 -14.82 -1.43 5.62
N ASN A 122 -15.06 -0.64 4.56
CA ASN A 122 -15.45 0.77 4.61
C ASN A 122 -14.54 1.64 5.49
N SER A 123 -13.28 1.23 5.66
CA SER A 123 -12.32 1.90 6.53
C SER A 123 -11.03 2.12 5.76
N LYS A 124 -10.56 3.37 5.81
CA LYS A 124 -9.34 3.82 5.15
C LYS A 124 -8.46 4.53 6.17
N ALA A 125 -7.20 4.11 6.26
CA ALA A 125 -6.18 4.79 7.02
C ALA A 125 -5.04 5.22 6.08
N LEU A 126 -4.48 6.39 6.33
CA LEU A 126 -3.42 6.99 5.53
C LEU A 126 -2.30 7.46 6.45
N MET A 127 -1.06 7.25 6.03
CA MET A 127 0.10 7.94 6.57
C MET A 127 0.90 8.59 5.45
N SER A 128 1.61 9.65 5.82
CA SER A 128 2.53 10.34 4.93
C SER A 128 3.83 10.63 5.66
N ASP A 129 4.93 10.54 4.94
CA ASP A 129 6.23 11.04 5.40
C ASP A 129 6.85 11.88 4.29
N SER A 130 7.67 12.85 4.66
CA SER A 130 8.40 13.66 3.70
C SER A 130 9.77 14.01 4.23
N GLY A 131 10.71 14.28 3.33
CA GLY A 131 11.98 14.86 3.73
C GLY A 131 12.95 14.98 2.57
N PRO A 132 14.15 15.51 2.82
CA PRO A 132 15.14 15.72 1.78
C PRO A 132 15.52 14.38 1.13
N MET A 133 15.74 14.42 -0.17
CA MET A 133 16.40 13.35 -0.92
C MET A 133 17.90 13.53 -0.72
N SER A 134 18.59 12.48 -0.27
CA SER A 134 20.04 12.52 -0.14
C SER A 134 20.68 12.79 -1.50
N ALA A 135 21.64 13.72 -1.56
CA ALA A 135 22.32 14.08 -2.81
C ALA A 135 22.93 12.84 -3.47
N GLY A 136 22.72 12.69 -4.79
CA GLY A 136 23.25 11.58 -5.58
C GLY A 136 22.55 10.23 -5.40
N LYS A 137 21.51 10.14 -4.55
CA LYS A 137 20.70 8.91 -4.41
C LYS A 137 19.54 8.90 -5.40
N GLN A 138 19.26 7.74 -5.97
CA GLN A 138 18.05 7.50 -6.77
C GLN A 138 16.87 7.05 -5.89
N LEU A 139 15.66 7.13 -6.43
CA LEU A 139 14.43 6.74 -5.72
C LEU A 139 14.44 5.24 -5.33
N ASN A 140 14.91 4.36 -6.21
CA ASN A 140 15.06 2.92 -5.97
C ASN A 140 16.07 2.57 -4.87
N GLU A 141 16.99 3.48 -4.52
CA GLU A 141 17.91 3.31 -3.39
C GLU A 141 17.26 3.67 -2.05
N LEU A 142 16.20 4.48 -2.10
CA LEU A 142 15.53 5.04 -0.92
C LEU A 142 14.18 4.36 -0.65
N LEU A 143 13.61 3.67 -1.64
CA LEU A 143 12.45 2.81 -1.53
C LEU A 143 12.79 1.41 -2.03
N SER A 144 12.63 0.41 -1.17
CA SER A 144 12.66 -1.00 -1.55
C SER A 144 11.38 -1.67 -1.10
N VAL A 145 10.60 -2.22 -2.03
CA VAL A 145 9.42 -3.01 -1.68
C VAL A 145 9.82 -4.46 -1.59
N ALA A 146 9.71 -5.03 -0.38
CA ALA A 146 10.20 -6.37 -0.06
C ALA A 146 9.12 -7.44 -0.24
N MET A 147 7.85 -7.09 -0.01
CA MET A 147 6.73 -8.00 -0.16
C MET A 147 6.51 -8.37 -1.64
N LYS A 148 6.27 -9.65 -1.90
CA LYS A 148 6.03 -10.22 -3.22
C LYS A 148 4.61 -10.76 -3.30
N SER A 149 4.13 -11.03 -4.50
CA SER A 149 2.89 -11.80 -4.68
C SER A 149 3.11 -13.23 -4.19
N GLY A 150 2.13 -13.80 -3.50
CA GLY A 150 2.23 -15.15 -2.95
C GLY A 150 1.26 -15.42 -1.80
N GLU A 151 1.43 -16.57 -1.17
CA GLU A 151 0.67 -16.97 0.02
C GLU A 151 1.50 -16.78 1.28
N TYR A 152 0.85 -16.32 2.34
CA TYR A 152 1.47 -15.93 3.60
C TYR A 152 0.63 -16.43 4.76
N GLU A 153 1.26 -16.81 5.86
CA GLU A 153 0.57 -17.32 7.05
C GLU A 153 -0.01 -16.20 7.92
N TYR A 154 -1.22 -16.40 8.44
CA TYR A 154 -1.78 -15.48 9.45
C TYR A 154 -0.90 -15.41 10.70
N GLY A 155 -0.87 -14.25 11.34
CA GLY A 155 -0.13 -13.99 12.57
C GLY A 155 1.38 -13.83 12.39
N LYS A 156 1.93 -14.15 11.21
CA LYS A 156 3.35 -13.88 10.90
C LYS A 156 3.51 -12.44 10.42
N THR A 157 4.49 -11.76 10.99
CA THR A 157 4.94 -10.45 10.53
C THR A 157 5.88 -10.61 9.36
N VAL A 158 5.59 -9.92 8.25
CA VAL A 158 6.35 -10.01 7.01
C VAL A 158 6.81 -8.62 6.56
N PRO A 159 8.06 -8.43 6.13
CA PRO A 159 8.53 -7.15 5.63
C PRO A 159 7.73 -6.70 4.41
N LEU A 160 7.16 -5.50 4.49
CA LEU A 160 6.38 -4.88 3.42
C LEU A 160 7.28 -4.08 2.48
N LEU A 161 7.95 -3.08 3.05
CA LEU A 161 8.86 -2.19 2.35
C LEU A 161 9.84 -1.53 3.30
N LYS A 162 10.91 -0.99 2.74
CA LYS A 162 11.83 -0.06 3.39
C LYS A 162 11.73 1.29 2.71
N PHE A 163 11.52 2.34 3.49
CA PHE A 163 11.57 3.73 3.05
C PHE A 163 12.57 4.48 3.91
N LYS A 164 13.64 4.99 3.30
CA LYS A 164 14.80 5.57 3.99
C LYS A 164 15.38 4.57 5.01
N ASP A 165 15.41 4.94 6.29
CA ASP A 165 15.90 4.13 7.40
C ASP A 165 14.79 3.34 8.12
N LYS A 166 13.54 3.42 7.65
CA LYS A 166 12.37 2.77 8.26
C LYS A 166 11.98 1.52 7.50
N THR A 167 11.78 0.42 8.22
CA THR A 167 11.19 -0.81 7.70
C THR A 167 9.72 -0.87 8.13
N TYR A 168 8.84 -0.99 7.16
CA TYR A 168 7.43 -1.26 7.38
C TYR A 168 7.16 -2.74 7.21
N SER A 169 6.40 -3.32 8.13
CA SER A 169 6.04 -4.74 8.10
C SER A 169 4.53 -4.91 8.18
N LEU A 170 4.00 -5.91 7.48
CA LEU A 170 2.59 -6.28 7.48
C LEU A 170 2.39 -7.50 8.39
N THR A 171 1.34 -7.47 9.20
CA THR A 171 0.82 -8.62 9.93
C THR A 171 -0.67 -8.72 9.63
N VAL A 172 -1.12 -9.91 9.24
CA VAL A 172 -2.56 -10.18 9.04
C VAL A 172 -3.00 -11.20 10.07
N THR A 173 -3.96 -10.84 10.90
CA THR A 173 -4.51 -11.70 11.95
C THR A 173 -5.87 -12.23 11.51
N ALA A 174 -6.07 -13.54 11.67
CA ALA A 174 -7.35 -14.20 11.41
C ALA A 174 -8.48 -13.56 12.25
N PRO A 175 -9.74 -13.58 11.78
CA PRO A 175 -10.86 -13.08 12.57
C PRO A 175 -10.97 -13.89 13.87
N PRO A 176 -11.44 -13.27 14.97
CA PRO A 176 -11.76 -14.01 16.18
C PRO A 176 -12.79 -15.10 15.85
N ALA A 177 -12.63 -16.27 16.46
CA ALA A 177 -13.64 -17.31 16.36
C ALA A 177 -14.95 -16.77 16.94
N SER A 178 -16.07 -16.90 16.20
CA SER A 178 -17.38 -16.58 16.77
C SER A 178 -17.60 -17.43 18.02
N PRO A 179 -18.00 -16.83 19.15
CA PRO A 179 -18.48 -17.62 20.29
C PRO A 179 -19.68 -18.43 19.82
N ARG A 180 -19.63 -19.75 20.08
CA ARG A 180 -20.76 -20.66 19.87
C ARG A 180 -21.82 -20.44 20.93
#